data_AF-A0A7V3V246-F1
#
_entry.id   AF-A0A7V3V246-F1
#
_cell.length_a   1.000
_cell.length_b   1.000
_cell.length_c   1.000
_cell.angle_alpha   90.00
_cell.angle_beta   90.00
_cell.angle_gamma   90.00
#
_symmetry.space_group_name_H-M   'P 1'
#
loop_
_entity.id
_entity.type
_entity.pdbx_description
1 polymer ?
#
loop_
_entity_poly.entity_id
_entity_poly.type
_entity_poly.pdbx_seq_one_letter_code
_entity_poly.pdbx_strand_id
1 'polypeptide(L)'
;AAGKTVAVPISISRIKSGILGIDLQVEYNPDVLSFVSLEPGPLAKDWQLSCKEDKGNGRLNIGMYSIHPLEEKSGVFLVLNLEVNKDVTVGSTSVLRLNRVILNEKPAAKLEDGLITVVKE
;
A
#
# COMPACT_ATOMS: atom_id res chain seq x y z
N ALA A 1 -8.60 -15.83 4.57
CA ALA A 1 -8.64 -17.19 3.99
C ALA A 1 -8.51 -17.10 2.47
N ALA A 2 -8.21 -18.23 1.81
CA ALA A 2 -8.11 -18.30 0.35
C ALA A 2 -9.39 -17.82 -0.35
N GLY A 3 -9.23 -17.14 -1.49
CA GLY A 3 -10.32 -16.55 -2.28
C GLY A 3 -10.99 -15.32 -1.67
N LYS A 4 -10.53 -14.82 -0.51
CA LYS A 4 -11.06 -13.58 0.08
C LYS A 4 -10.25 -12.37 -0.37
N THR A 5 -10.96 -11.28 -0.66
CA THR A 5 -10.37 -9.96 -0.75
C THR A 5 -10.16 -9.38 0.65
N VAL A 6 -8.97 -8.84 0.89
CA VAL A 6 -8.59 -8.13 2.10
C VAL A 6 -8.27 -6.68 1.74
N ALA A 7 -8.84 -5.75 2.50
CA ALA A 7 -8.52 -4.34 2.43
C ALA A 7 -7.37 -4.05 3.40
N VAL A 8 -6.22 -3.63 2.88
CA VAL A 8 -5.02 -3.35 3.65
C VAL A 8 -4.77 -1.85 3.70
N PRO A 9 -4.95 -1.19 4.85
CA PRO A 9 -4.65 0.23 4.97
C PRO A 9 -3.14 0.46 5.07
N ILE A 10 -2.60 1.32 4.20
CA ILE A 10 -1.27 1.91 4.34
C ILE A 10 -1.45 3.25 5.05
N SER A 11 -0.81 3.38 6.21
CA SER A 11 -1.00 4.53 7.10
C SER A 11 0.27 5.37 7.21
N ILE A 12 0.08 6.68 7.42
CA ILE A 12 1.14 7.59 7.81
C ILE A 12 0.94 7.90 9.30
N SER A 13 1.97 7.68 10.11
CA SER A 13 1.90 7.86 11.57
C SER A 13 2.19 9.30 11.99
N ARG A 14 3.05 10.01 11.26
CA ARG A 14 3.35 11.42 11.52
C ARG A 14 3.89 12.11 10.27
N ILE A 15 3.39 13.31 10.02
CA ILE A 15 3.87 14.21 8.96
C ILE A 15 4.50 15.44 9.63
N LYS A 16 5.67 15.85 9.16
CA LYS A 16 6.40 17.02 9.68
C LYS A 16 6.45 18.22 8.71
N SER A 17 6.01 18.01 7.47
CA SER A 17 6.07 18.99 6.39
C SER A 17 4.89 18.75 5.45
N GLY A 18 4.39 19.80 4.80
CA GLY A 18 3.37 19.64 3.76
C GLY A 18 3.88 18.79 2.59
N ILE A 19 3.34 17.59 2.41
CA ILE A 19 3.70 16.72 1.28
C ILE A 19 2.68 16.93 0.16
N LEU A 20 3.13 17.17 -1.07
CA LEU A 20 2.25 17.35 -2.25
C LEU A 20 2.29 16.15 -3.20
N GLY A 21 3.31 15.31 -3.08
CA GLY A 21 3.49 14.14 -3.95
C GLY A 21 4.26 13.02 -3.26
N ILE A 22 3.83 11.80 -3.54
CA ILE A 22 4.42 10.57 -3.03
C ILE A 22 4.57 9.57 -4.20
N ASP A 23 5.77 9.04 -4.38
CA ASP A 23 6.04 7.81 -5.12
C ASP A 23 6.31 6.70 -4.11
N LEU A 24 5.48 5.67 -4.14
CA LEU A 24 5.50 4.53 -3.24
C LEU A 24 5.68 3.25 -4.04
N GLN A 25 6.58 2.37 -3.59
CA GLN A 25 6.66 1.00 -4.08
C GLN A 25 6.26 0.01 -3.00
N VAL A 26 5.28 -0.83 -3.32
CA VAL A 26 4.84 -1.94 -2.46
C VAL A 26 5.16 -3.25 -3.15
N GLU A 27 5.74 -4.19 -2.42
CA GLU A 27 5.92 -5.58 -2.86
C GLU A 27 5.14 -6.54 -1.99
N TYR A 28 4.62 -7.60 -2.63
CA TYR A 28 3.91 -8.72 -2.03
C TYR A 28 4.36 -10.02 -2.70
N ASN A 29 4.03 -11.17 -2.10
CA ASN A 29 4.28 -12.47 -2.71
C ASN A 29 3.14 -12.80 -3.70
N PRO A 30 3.39 -12.81 -5.02
CA PRO A 30 2.36 -13.06 -6.03
C PRO A 30 1.83 -14.51 -6.02
N ASP A 31 2.55 -15.45 -5.41
CA ASP A 31 2.05 -16.81 -5.22
C ASP A 31 0.97 -16.89 -4.12
N VAL A 32 0.93 -15.89 -3.22
CA VAL A 32 -0.01 -15.85 -2.09
C VAL A 32 -1.15 -14.85 -2.33
N LEU A 33 -0.83 -13.70 -2.92
CA LEU A 33 -1.78 -12.59 -3.10
C LEU A 33 -1.84 -12.15 -4.56
N SER A 34 -3.00 -11.64 -4.97
CA SER A 34 -3.21 -10.95 -6.23
C SER A 34 -3.73 -9.54 -5.99
N PHE A 35 -3.19 -8.57 -6.71
CA PHE A 35 -3.69 -7.19 -6.64
C PHE A 35 -5.06 -7.07 -7.32
N VAL A 36 -6.00 -6.38 -6.64
CA VAL A 36 -7.36 -6.14 -7.15
C VAL A 36 -7.55 -4.68 -7.49
N SER A 37 -7.35 -3.80 -6.51
CA SER A 37 -7.52 -2.36 -6.67
C SER A 37 -6.81 -1.59 -5.58
N LEU A 38 -6.66 -0.29 -5.78
CA LEU A 38 -6.23 0.63 -4.73
C LEU A 38 -7.03 1.92 -4.80
N GLU A 39 -7.23 2.52 -3.65
CA GLU A 39 -8.02 3.74 -3.50
C GLU A 39 -7.38 4.69 -2.48
N PRO A 40 -7.50 6.02 -2.67
CA PRO A 40 -7.04 6.96 -1.66
C PRO A 40 -7.74 6.73 -0.32
N GLY A 41 -6.95 6.72 0.75
CA GLY A 41 -7.48 6.68 2.11
C GLY A 41 -8.05 8.05 2.54
N PRO A 42 -8.78 8.12 3.67
CA PRO A 42 -9.36 9.36 4.17
C PRO A 42 -8.38 10.52 4.31
N LEU A 43 -7.11 10.24 4.60
CA LEU A 43 -6.06 11.25 4.74
C LEU A 43 -5.74 11.94 3.41
N ALA A 44 -5.88 11.24 2.28
CA ALA A 44 -5.54 11.70 0.94
C ALA A 44 -6.73 11.59 -0.04
N LYS A 45 -7.96 11.68 0.47
CA LYS A 45 -9.20 11.40 -0.29
C LYS A 45 -9.32 12.16 -1.62
N ASP A 46 -8.77 13.38 -1.69
CA ASP A 46 -8.85 14.27 -2.85
C ASP A 46 -7.57 14.21 -3.71
N TRP A 47 -6.65 13.29 -3.41
CA TRP A 47 -5.41 13.14 -4.16
C TRP A 47 -5.64 12.36 -5.45
N GLN A 48 -4.96 12.81 -6.51
CA GLN A 48 -4.85 12.07 -7.74
C GLN A 48 -3.96 10.86 -7.53
N LEU A 49 -4.30 9.76 -8.19
CA LEU A 49 -3.73 8.46 -7.94
C LEU A 49 -3.49 7.73 -9.25
N SER A 50 -2.30 7.14 -9.38
CA SER A 50 -1.94 6.24 -10.47
C SER A 50 -1.16 5.05 -9.92
N CYS A 51 -1.31 3.91 -10.57
CA CYS A 51 -0.57 2.71 -10.21
C CYS A 51 -0.15 1.95 -11.47
N LYS A 52 1.09 1.48 -11.46
CA LYS A 52 1.59 0.51 -12.41
C LYS A 52 1.95 -0.78 -11.67
N GLU A 53 1.23 -1.84 -12.00
CA GLU A 53 1.48 -3.18 -11.49
C GLU A 53 2.50 -3.93 -12.37
N ASP A 54 3.42 -4.62 -11.71
CA ASP A 54 4.30 -5.62 -12.29
C ASP A 54 3.94 -6.99 -11.68
N LYS A 55 2.95 -7.62 -12.32
CA LYS A 55 2.29 -8.84 -11.85
C LYS A 55 3.27 -9.97 -11.53
N GLY A 56 4.24 -10.21 -12.41
CA GLY A 56 5.18 -11.33 -12.26
C GLY A 56 6.08 -11.21 -11.05
N ASN A 57 6.30 -9.99 -10.55
CA ASN A 57 7.16 -9.72 -9.41
C ASN A 57 6.38 -9.31 -8.15
N GLY A 58 5.04 -9.35 -8.18
CA GLY A 58 4.21 -8.92 -7.06
C GLY A 58 4.49 -7.48 -6.63
N ARG A 59 4.71 -6.57 -7.58
CA ARG A 59 5.17 -5.21 -7.29
C ARG A 59 4.22 -4.15 -7.82
N LEU A 60 3.93 -3.16 -6.99
CA LEU A 60 3.12 -1.99 -7.31
C LEU A 60 3.98 -0.73 -7.24
N ASN A 61 4.00 0.05 -8.31
CA ASN A 61 4.56 1.40 -8.30
C ASN A 61 3.41 2.39 -8.32
N ILE A 62 3.27 3.14 -7.23
CA ILE A 62 2.11 3.97 -6.93
C ILE A 62 2.57 5.42 -6.88
N GLY A 63 1.93 6.27 -7.68
CA GLY A 63 2.13 7.71 -7.65
C GLY A 63 0.86 8.39 -7.15
N MET A 64 0.98 9.24 -6.13
CA MET A 64 -0.12 10.05 -5.65
C MET A 64 0.31 11.52 -5.50
N TYR A 65 -0.57 12.46 -5.85
CA TYR A 65 -0.28 13.89 -5.72
C TYR A 65 -1.54 14.74 -5.52
N SER A 66 -1.36 15.95 -5.01
CA SER A 66 -2.41 16.97 -4.90
C SER A 66 -1.82 18.38 -4.96
N ILE A 67 -2.69 19.36 -5.19
CA ILE A 67 -2.38 20.79 -5.00
C ILE A 67 -2.57 21.23 -3.54
N HIS A 68 -3.23 20.40 -2.72
CA HIS A 68 -3.43 20.63 -1.30
C HIS A 68 -2.47 19.74 -0.51
N PRO A 69 -1.52 20.32 0.26
CA PRO A 69 -0.52 19.55 0.97
C PRO A 69 -1.15 18.68 2.05
N LEU A 70 -0.53 17.52 2.26
CA LEU A 70 -0.80 16.69 3.41
C LEU A 70 -0.10 17.30 4.61
N GLU A 71 -0.87 17.89 5.52
CA GLU A 71 -0.37 18.58 6.71
C GLU A 71 -0.55 17.74 7.98
N GLU A 72 0.26 18.05 9.01
CA GLU A 72 0.44 17.38 10.31
C GLU A 72 -0.73 16.50 10.80
N LYS A 73 -0.85 15.32 10.21
CA LYS A 73 -1.91 14.34 10.50
C LYS A 73 -1.35 12.94 10.45
N SER A 74 -2.00 12.06 11.18
CA SER A 74 -1.84 10.61 11.09
C SER A 74 -3.11 10.00 10.53
N GLY A 75 -2.99 8.91 9.79
CA GLY A 75 -4.16 8.17 9.32
C GLY A 75 -3.89 7.32 8.10
N VAL A 76 -4.96 6.70 7.62
CA VAL A 76 -4.93 5.86 6.43
C VAL A 76 -4.79 6.75 5.19
N PHE A 77 -3.66 6.57 4.49
CA PHE A 77 -3.27 7.30 3.31
C PHE A 77 -3.74 6.62 2.02
N LEU A 78 -3.66 5.30 1.98
CA LEU A 78 -4.04 4.47 0.84
C LEU A 78 -4.68 3.18 1.35
N VAL A 79 -5.68 2.65 0.66
CA VAL A 79 -6.20 1.31 0.89
C VAL A 79 -5.83 0.44 -0.30
N LEU A 80 -5.17 -0.68 -0.02
CA LEU A 80 -4.76 -1.68 -1.01
C LEU A 80 -5.67 -2.90 -0.89
N ASN A 81 -6.44 -3.19 -1.93
CA ASN A 81 -7.30 -4.37 -1.98
C ASN A 81 -6.55 -5.52 -2.66
N LEU A 82 -6.32 -6.59 -1.90
CA LEU A 82 -5.61 -7.80 -2.36
C LEU A 82 -6.53 -9.00 -2.23
N GLU A 83 -6.58 -9.87 -3.22
CA GLU A 83 -7.20 -11.18 -3.11
C GLU A 83 -6.16 -12.18 -2.62
N VAL A 84 -6.53 -13.02 -1.66
CA VAL A 84 -5.75 -14.19 -1.29
C VAL A 84 -5.98 -15.27 -2.34
N ASN A 85 -4.92 -15.74 -3.01
CA ASN A 85 -5.03 -16.72 -4.10
C ASN A 85 -5.78 -17.98 -3.63
N LYS A 86 -6.62 -18.55 -4.49
CA LYS A 86 -7.54 -19.64 -4.12
C LYS A 86 -6.84 -20.95 -3.75
N ASP A 87 -5.70 -21.22 -4.38
CA ASP A 87 -4.94 -22.47 -4.19
C ASP A 87 -3.84 -22.35 -3.13
N VAL A 88 -3.78 -21.21 -2.42
CA VAL A 88 -2.75 -20.99 -1.42
C VAL A 88 -2.98 -21.84 -0.17
N THR A 89 -1.90 -22.40 0.38
CA THR A 89 -1.96 -23.21 1.58
C THR A 89 -2.17 -22.36 2.84
N VAL A 90 -2.94 -22.88 3.79
CA VAL A 90 -3.08 -22.28 5.13
C VAL A 90 -1.71 -22.21 5.81
N GLY A 91 -1.40 -21.09 6.44
CA GLY A 91 -0.10 -20.81 7.04
C GLY A 91 0.87 -20.12 6.10
N SER A 92 0.60 -20.07 4.78
CA SER A 92 1.37 -19.24 3.86
C SER A 92 1.31 -17.77 4.26
N THR A 93 2.40 -17.06 4.01
CA THR A 93 2.54 -15.66 4.37
C THR A 93 2.99 -14.81 3.20
N SER A 94 2.54 -13.57 3.17
CA SER A 94 3.10 -12.51 2.32
C SER A 94 3.49 -11.33 3.19
N VAL A 95 4.78 -10.99 3.21
CA VAL A 95 5.22 -9.69 3.69
C VAL A 95 4.73 -8.64 2.70
N LEU A 96 4.19 -7.55 3.20
CA LEU A 96 3.87 -6.36 2.42
C LEU A 96 4.96 -5.34 2.66
N ARG A 97 5.93 -5.29 1.74
CA ARG A 97 7.15 -4.50 1.91
C ARG A 97 7.01 -3.13 1.28
N LEU A 98 7.38 -2.10 2.03
CA LEU A 98 7.54 -0.74 1.50
C LEU A 98 9.00 -0.56 1.07
N ASN A 99 9.30 -0.81 -0.21
CA ASN A 99 10.69 -0.74 -0.71
C ASN A 99 11.19 0.68 -0.93
N ARG A 100 10.27 1.56 -1.29
CA ARG A 100 10.60 2.92 -1.69
C ARG A 100 9.47 3.86 -1.33
N VAL A 101 9.83 4.96 -0.70
CA VAL A 101 8.95 6.12 -0.51
C VAL A 101 9.76 7.35 -0.87
N ILE A 102 9.40 8.01 -1.96
CA ILE A 102 9.95 9.30 -2.35
C ILE A 102 8.87 10.34 -2.13
N LEU A 103 9.19 11.33 -1.33
CA LEU A 103 8.34 12.46 -1.01
C LEU A 103 8.87 13.67 -1.77
N ASN A 104 8.01 14.51 -2.35
CA ASN A 104 8.41 15.63 -3.19
C ASN A 104 9.33 16.64 -2.46
N GLU A 105 9.07 16.89 -1.17
CA GLU A 105 9.92 17.74 -0.31
C GLU A 105 11.17 17.00 0.24
N LYS A 106 11.35 15.74 -0.17
CA LYS A 106 12.40 14.81 0.27
C LYS A 106 12.61 14.69 1.79
N PRO A 107 11.58 14.79 2.67
CA PRO A 107 11.79 14.46 4.07
C PRO A 107 12.16 12.97 4.22
N ALA A 108 12.93 12.66 5.25
CA ALA A 108 13.20 11.28 5.62
C ALA A 108 11.90 10.59 6.06
N ALA A 109 11.64 9.40 5.54
CA ALA A 109 10.55 8.52 5.95
C ALA A 109 11.12 7.27 6.63
N LYS A 110 10.51 6.86 7.74
CA LYS A 110 10.72 5.54 8.32
C LYS A 110 9.63 4.62 7.78
N LEU A 111 10.03 3.45 7.29
CA LEU A 111 9.11 2.47 6.69
C LEU A 111 8.90 1.31 7.66
N GLU A 112 7.66 0.83 7.73
CA GLU A 112 7.26 -0.32 8.51
C GLU A 112 6.43 -1.24 7.61
N ASP A 113 6.90 -2.48 7.48
CA ASP A 113 6.28 -3.50 6.63
C ASP A 113 5.06 -4.13 7.31
N GLY A 114 4.13 -4.63 6.49
CA GLY A 114 3.01 -5.45 6.94
C GLY A 114 3.26 -6.95 6.77
N LEU A 115 2.43 -7.77 7.40
CA LEU A 115 2.41 -9.22 7.20
C LEU A 115 0.96 -9.70 7.05
N ILE A 116 0.70 -10.45 5.99
CA ILE A 116 -0.53 -11.22 5.83
C ILE A 116 -0.21 -12.70 6.05
N THR A 117 -1.00 -13.34 6.90
CA THR A 117 -0.97 -14.80 7.10
C THR A 117 -2.31 -15.40 6.66
N VAL A 118 -2.24 -16.43 5.83
CA VAL A 118 -3.44 -17.15 5.39
C VAL A 118 -3.90 -18.06 6.54
N VAL A 119 -5.08 -17.78 7.06
CA VAL A 119 -5.75 -18.60 8.07
C VAL A 119 -6.93 -19.37 7.46
N LYS A 120 -7.36 -20.43 8.15
CA LYS A 120 -8.65 -21.08 7.86
C LYS A 120 -9.79 -20.08 8.08
N GLU A 121 -10.89 -20.28 7.33
CA GLU A 121 -12.16 -19.59 7.62
C GLU A 121 -12.72 -20.00 8.99
#